data_AF-A0AAW2XPX5-F1
#
_entry.id   AF-A0AAW2XPX5-F1
#
_cell.length_a   1.000
_cell.length_b   1.000
_cell.length_c   1.000
_cell.angle_alpha   90.00
_cell.angle_beta   90.00
_cell.angle_gamma   90.00
#
_symmetry.space_group_name_H-M   'P 1'
#
loop_
_entity.id
_entity.type
_entity.pdbx_description
1 polymer ?
#
loop_
_entity_poly.entity_id
_entity_poly.type
_entity_poly.pdbx_seq_one_letter_code
_entity_poly.pdbx_strand_id
1 'polypeptide(L)'
;MDDTCAFHLHNSRKACYFDCHRQFFSQDHPYHRNKKAFTKNQVERKVARLRLKGEEIRDWVADFSPAVEVPWTKKRSSRSSSSGGRF
;
A
#
# COMPACT_ATOMS: atom_id res chain seq x y z
N MET A 1 -3.19 8.29 -3.94
CA MET A 1 -2.93 7.29 -2.87
C MET A 1 -4.22 6.57 -2.45
N ASP A 2 -5.25 6.65 -3.29
CA ASP A 2 -6.66 6.53 -2.86
C ASP A 2 -7.22 5.11 -2.95
N ASP A 3 -6.46 4.19 -3.55
CA ASP A 3 -6.89 2.81 -3.76
C ASP A 3 -6.38 1.83 -2.69
N THR A 4 -5.59 2.31 -1.72
CA THR A 4 -5.16 1.46 -0.62
C THR A 4 -6.35 1.28 0.33
N CYS A 5 -6.83 0.05 0.55
CA CYS A 5 -7.83 -0.25 1.61
C CYS A 5 -7.22 -0.12 3.03
N ALA A 6 -6.25 0.78 3.18
CA ALA A 6 -5.57 1.05 4.43
C ALA A 6 -6.45 1.95 5.29
N PHE A 7 -6.53 1.62 6.58
CA PHE A 7 -7.15 2.50 7.58
C PHE A 7 -6.27 2.56 8.83
N HIS A 8 -6.41 3.62 9.61
CA HIS A 8 -5.70 3.76 10.88
C HIS A 8 -6.53 3.20 12.03
N LEU A 9 -5.93 2.35 12.85
CA LEU A 9 -6.55 1.91 14.09
C LEU A 9 -6.60 3.07 15.09
N HIS A 10 -7.80 3.39 15.58
CA HIS A 10 -8.05 4.48 16.53
C HIS A 10 -7.08 4.50 17.72
N ASN A 11 -6.82 3.34 18.32
CA ASN A 11 -6.04 3.24 19.55
C ASN A 11 -4.52 3.24 19.34
N SER A 12 -4.04 2.77 18.19
CA SER A 12 -2.60 2.58 17.95
C SER A 12 -2.02 3.53 16.90
N ARG A 13 -2.87 4.27 16.16
CA ARG A 13 -2.51 5.12 15.00
C ARG A 13 -1.68 4.39 13.94
N LYS A 14 -1.63 3.06 13.98
CA LYS A 14 -0.96 2.23 12.98
C LYS A 14 -1.89 2.02 11.78
N ALA A 15 -1.31 2.03 10.59
CA ALA A 15 -2.00 1.59 9.40
C ALA A 15 -2.28 0.08 9.47
N CYS A 16 -3.50 -0.28 9.11
CA CYS A 16 -4.00 -1.64 9.02
C CYS A 16 -4.56 -1.87 7.62
N TYR A 17 -4.37 -3.09 7.11
CA TYR A 17 -4.81 -3.52 5.80
C TYR A 17 -5.73 -4.74 5.89
N PHE A 18 -6.25 -5.07 7.08
CA PHE A 18 -6.94 -6.34 7.32
C PHE A 18 -8.16 -6.53 6.42
N ASP A 19 -8.89 -5.48 6.05
CA ASP A 19 -10.10 -5.62 5.24
C ASP A 19 -9.84 -5.79 3.73
N CYS A 20 -8.61 -5.56 3.25
CA CYS A 20 -8.30 -5.59 1.81
C CYS A 20 -8.45 -6.98 1.17
N HIS A 21 -8.27 -8.06 1.95
CA HIS A 21 -8.33 -9.42 1.39
C HIS A 21 -9.76 -9.80 0.96
N ARG A 22 -10.78 -9.07 1.44
CA ARG A 22 -12.17 -9.32 1.06
C ARG A 22 -12.46 -9.00 -0.41
N GLN A 23 -11.61 -8.21 -1.06
CA GLN A 23 -11.71 -7.89 -2.49
C GLN A 23 -11.52 -9.12 -3.39
N PHE A 24 -10.85 -10.17 -2.88
CA PHE A 24 -10.55 -11.40 -3.63
C PHE A 24 -11.66 -12.47 -3.51
N PHE A 25 -12.70 -12.23 -2.71
CA PHE A 25 -13.84 -13.12 -2.62
C PHE A 25 -14.90 -12.79 -3.67
N SER A 26 -15.71 -13.78 -4.03
CA SER A 26 -16.91 -13.57 -4.83
C SER A 26 -17.90 -12.67 -4.09
N GLN A 27 -18.71 -11.89 -4.81
CA GLN A 27 -19.63 -10.92 -4.19
C GLN A 27 -20.65 -11.54 -3.23
N ASP A 28 -21.02 -12.80 -3.43
CA ASP A 28 -21.94 -13.56 -2.57
C ASP A 28 -21.22 -14.35 -1.45
N HIS A 29 -19.96 -14.01 -1.14
CA HIS A 29 -19.24 -14.73 -0.10
C HIS A 29 -19.76 -14.34 1.31
N PRO A 30 -20.01 -15.31 2.23
CA PRO A 30 -20.54 -15.04 3.57
C PRO A 30 -19.68 -14.09 4.41
N TYR A 31 -18.36 -14.04 4.15
CA TYR A 31 -17.48 -13.08 4.81
C TYR A 31 -17.81 -11.62 4.50
N HIS A 32 -18.54 -11.31 3.41
CA HIS A 32 -18.97 -9.93 3.21
C HIS A 32 -20.01 -9.45 4.23
N ARG A 33 -20.74 -10.39 4.84
CA ARG A 33 -21.80 -10.12 5.83
C ARG A 33 -21.30 -10.17 7.28
N ASN A 34 -20.06 -10.59 7.51
CA ASN A 34 -19.52 -10.72 8.86
C ASN A 34 -19.16 -9.35 9.45
N LYS A 35 -19.96 -8.89 10.42
CA LYS A 35 -19.79 -7.59 11.09
C LYS A 35 -18.88 -7.62 12.32
N LYS A 36 -18.40 -8.80 12.73
CA LYS A 36 -17.66 -9.02 13.99
C LYS A 36 -16.17 -9.27 13.77
N ALA A 37 -15.82 -10.03 12.73
CA ALA A 37 -14.42 -10.39 12.48
C ALA A 37 -13.63 -9.28 11.75
N PHE A 38 -14.31 -8.28 11.20
CA PHE A 38 -13.77 -7.20 10.36
C PHE A 38 -14.07 -5.84 10.96
N THR A 39 -13.74 -4.76 10.23
CA THR A 39 -14.14 -3.41 10.64
C THR A 39 -15.64 -3.36 10.91
N LYS A 40 -15.99 -2.93 12.12
CA LYS A 40 -17.35 -2.98 12.65
C LYS A 40 -18.32 -2.26 11.71
N ASN A 41 -19.39 -2.96 11.33
CA ASN A 41 -20.45 -2.46 10.44
C ASN A 41 -19.98 -2.00 9.05
N GLN A 42 -18.81 -2.44 8.59
CA GLN A 42 -18.30 -2.12 7.27
C GLN A 42 -18.42 -3.30 6.30
N VAL A 43 -18.85 -3.00 5.08
CA VAL A 43 -18.92 -3.95 3.98
C VAL A 43 -17.96 -3.48 2.89
N GLU A 44 -16.80 -4.13 2.77
CA GLU A 44 -15.95 -4.03 1.59
C GLU A 44 -16.75 -4.51 0.37
N ARG A 45 -17.01 -3.57 -0.55
CA ARG A 45 -17.63 -3.83 -1.87
C ARG A 45 -16.65 -3.59 -3.01
N LYS A 46 -15.40 -3.24 -2.68
CA LYS A 46 -14.37 -3.04 -3.69
C LYS A 46 -14.08 -4.38 -4.36
N VAL A 47 -14.03 -4.37 -5.68
CA VAL A 47 -13.63 -5.55 -6.45
C VAL A 47 -12.10 -5.57 -6.50
N ALA A 48 -11.50 -6.77 -6.48
CA ALA A 48 -10.08 -6.90 -6.75
C ALA A 48 -9.74 -6.19 -8.07
N ARG A 49 -8.62 -5.47 -8.09
CA ARG A 49 -8.13 -4.92 -9.35
C ARG A 49 -8.01 -6.06 -10.36
N LEU A 50 -8.44 -5.79 -11.59
CA LEU A 50 -8.29 -6.74 -12.68
C LEU A 50 -6.81 -7.09 -12.82
N ARG A 51 -6.54 -8.37 -13.07
CA ARG A 51 -5.18 -8.81 -13.42
C ARG A 51 -4.84 -8.18 -14.77
N LEU A 52 -3.89 -7.25 -14.76
CA LEU A 52 -3.37 -6.65 -15.98
C LEU A 52 -2.59 -7.70 -16.78
N LYS A 53 -2.69 -7.60 -18.11
CA LYS A 53 -1.87 -8.37 -19.04
C LYS A 53 -0.43 -7.82 -19.01
N GLY A 54 0.51 -8.65 -19.47
CA GLY A 54 1.93 -8.27 -19.49
C GLY A 54 2.20 -6.98 -20.28
N GLU A 55 1.48 -6.75 -21.38
CA GLU A 55 1.62 -5.53 -22.19
C GLU A 55 1.14 -4.28 -21.45
N GLU A 56 -0.03 -4.33 -20.82
CA GLU A 56 -0.56 -3.22 -20.01
C GLU A 56 0.40 -2.85 -18.86
N ILE A 57 1.05 -3.84 -18.25
CA ILE A 57 2.05 -3.60 -17.20
C ILE A 57 3.29 -2.91 -17.79
N ARG A 58 3.74 -3.32 -18.99
CA ARG A 58 4.89 -2.69 -19.65
C ARG A 58 4.62 -1.23 -19.99
N ASP A 59 3.46 -0.95 -20.57
CA ASP A 59 3.06 0.42 -20.91
C ASP A 59 2.94 1.29 -19.65
N TRP A 60 2.33 0.76 -18.59
CA TRP A 60 2.25 1.44 -17.30
C TRP A 60 3.64 1.73 -16.69
N VAL A 61 4.59 0.81 -16.79
CA VAL A 61 5.95 0.99 -16.28
C VAL A 61 6.76 1.97 -17.14
N ALA A 62 6.45 2.10 -18.43
CA ALA A 62 7.16 3.00 -19.35
C ALA A 62 6.99 4.49 -18.98
N ASP A 63 5.90 4.84 -18.30
CA ASP A 63 5.65 6.20 -17.80
C ASP A 63 6.59 6.60 -16.64
N PHE A 64 7.22 5.63 -15.98
CA PHE A 64 8.16 5.89 -14.91
C PHE A 64 9.55 6.17 -15.49
N SER A 65 10.25 7.17 -14.95
CA SER A 65 11.63 7.43 -15.34
C SER A 65 12.45 6.16 -15.20
N PRO A 66 13.24 5.76 -16.21
CA PRO A 66 14.12 4.62 -16.09
C PRO A 66 15.00 4.81 -14.87
N ALA A 67 15.14 3.74 -14.09
CA ALA A 67 16.00 3.76 -12.92
C ALA A 67 17.39 4.23 -13.38
N VAL A 68 17.85 5.36 -12.86
CA VAL A 68 19.28 5.69 -12.94
C VAL A 68 19.99 4.53 -12.26
N GLU A 69 20.75 3.76 -13.04
CA GLU A 69 21.71 2.81 -12.48
C GLU A 69 22.68 3.63 -11.63
N VAL A 70 22.41 3.71 -10.33
CA VAL A 70 23.41 4.19 -9.39
C VAL A 70 24.47 3.11 -9.32
N PRO A 71 25.73 3.39 -9.71
CA PRO A 71 26.78 2.41 -9.56
C PRO A 71 26.83 1.98 -8.10
N TRP A 72 26.82 0.66 -7.86
CA TRP A 72 26.92 0.07 -6.52
C TRP A 72 28.15 0.57 -5.72
N THR A 73 29.11 1.20 -6.40
CA THR A 73 30.32 1.82 -5.85
C THR A 73 30.06 3.10 -5.04
N LYS A 74 28.87 3.71 -5.08
CA LYS A 74 28.60 4.95 -4.33
C LYS A 74 28.17 4.64 -2.89
N LYS A 75 29.13 4.47 -1.98
CA LYS A 75 28.87 4.53 -0.53
C LYS A 75 28.12 5.82 -0.21
N ARG A 76 26.97 5.72 0.48
CA ARG A 76 26.34 6.88 1.14
C ARG A 76 27.42 7.58 1.96
N SER A 77 27.82 8.79 1.54
CA SER A 77 28.60 9.64 2.43
C SER A 77 27.72 9.91 3.64
N SER A 78 28.22 9.54 4.81
CA SER A 78 27.61 9.90 6.09
C SER A 78 27.49 11.42 6.11
N ARG A 79 26.26 11.92 6.13
CA ARG A 79 26.01 13.33 6.45
C ARG A 79 26.49 13.51 7.89
N SER A 80 27.65 14.16 8.07
CA SER A 80 28.14 14.54 9.38
C SER A 80 27.12 15.48 9.98
N SER A 81 26.46 15.03 11.06
CA SER A 81 25.64 15.88 11.90
C SER A 81 26.57 16.88 12.57
N SER A 82 26.71 18.08 12.00
CA SER A 82 27.30 19.21 12.70
C SER A 82 26.37 19.55 13.85
N SER A 83 26.71 19.08 15.05
CA SER A 83 26.10 19.52 16.29
C SER A 83 26.45 21.00 16.50
N GLY A 84 25.50 21.86 16.21
CA GLY A 84 25.42 23.22 16.77
C GLY A 84 23.94 23.48 17.04
N GLY A 85 23.48 23.85 18.22
CA GLY A 85 24.13 24.32 19.44
C GLY A 85 23.27 25.46 19.98
N ARG A 86 22.76 25.32 21.22
CA ARG A 86 22.13 26.36 22.09
C ARG A 86 20.82 26.96 21.54
N PHE A 87 19.75 27.23 22.28
CA PHE A 87 19.46 27.49 23.70
C PHE A 87 18.23 26.68 24.14
#